data_AF-A0A653C102-F1
#
_entry.id   AF-A0A653C102-F1
#
_cell.length_a   1.000
_cell.length_b   1.000
_cell.length_c   1.000
_cell.angle_alpha   90.00
_cell.angle_beta   90.00
_cell.angle_gamma   90.00
#
_symmetry.space_group_name_H-M   'P 1'
#
loop_
_entity.id
_entity.type
_entity.pdbx_description
1 polymer ?
#
loop_
_entity_poly.entity_id
_entity_poly.type
_entity_poly.pdbx_seq_one_letter_code
_entity_poly.pdbx_strand_id
1 'polypeptide(L)' 'MRIEGWKPTSNDRLCSKHFEQNFLHQTNQKVYLLKGAVPTIFDELPEY' A
#
# COMPACT_ATOMS: atom_id res chain seq x y z
N MET A 1 -4.88 7.16 7.79
CA MET A 1 -3.85 8.22 7.68
C MET A 1 -4.02 8.95 6.35
N ARG A 2 -4.31 10.26 6.35
CA ARG A 2 -4.23 11.10 5.16
C ARG A 2 -3.14 12.13 5.42
N ILE A 3 -2.08 12.12 4.63
CA ILE A 3 -1.00 13.09 4.73
C ILE A 3 -1.39 14.26 3.83
N GLU A 4 -1.77 15.39 4.43
CA GLU A 4 -2.17 16.57 3.68
C GLU A 4 -1.02 17.11 2.82
N GLY A 5 -1.31 17.45 1.57
CA GLY A 5 -0.31 17.97 0.63
C GLY A 5 0.69 16.94 0.10
N TRP A 6 0.65 15.69 0.58
CA TRP A 6 1.53 14.64 0.06
C TRP A 6 1.01 14.08 -1.26
N LYS A 7 1.91 14.03 -2.25
CA LYS A 7 1.68 13.40 -3.55
C LYS A 7 2.73 12.32 -3.75
N PRO A 8 2.34 11.05 -3.96
CA PRO A 8 3.30 9.98 -4.17
C PRO A 8 4.09 10.20 -5.46
N THR A 9 5.37 9.85 -5.40
CA THR A 9 6.34 9.79 -6.48
C THR A 9 6.61 8.32 -6.86
N SER A 10 7.33 8.09 -7.95
CA SER A 10 7.74 6.73 -8.35
C SER A 10 8.69 6.05 -7.37
N ASN A 11 9.27 6.80 -6.43
CA ASN A 11 10.22 6.31 -5.45
C ASN A 11 9.58 5.99 -4.10
N ASP A 12 8.37 6.47 -3.86
CA ASP A 12 7.63 6.14 -2.64
C ASP A 12 7.27 4.65 -2.64
N ARG A 13 7.30 4.06 -1.44
CA ARG A 13 7.07 2.63 -1.22
C ARG A 13 6.08 2.44 -0.09
N LEU A 14 5.19 1.48 -0.28
CA LEU A 14 4.29 0.98 0.76
C LEU A 14 4.57 -0.50 0.97
N CYS A 15 4.53 -0.94 2.23
CA CYS A 15 4.63 -2.35 2.57
C CYS A 15 3.38 -3.11 2.10
N SER A 16 3.54 -4.38 1.72
CA SER A 16 2.45 -5.25 1.27
C SER A 16 1.32 -5.39 2.31
N LYS A 17 1.64 -5.25 3.60
CA LYS A 17 0.66 -5.30 4.70
C LYS A 17 -0.48 -4.28 4.59
N HIS A 18 -0.29 -3.21 3.81
CA HIS A 18 -1.27 -2.16 3.63
C HIS A 18 -2.34 -2.49 2.58
N PHE A 19 -2.19 -3.62 1.90
CA PHE A 19 -3.09 -4.08 0.85
C PHE A 19 -3.71 -5.41 1.26
N GLU A 20 -4.98 -5.61 0.90
CA GLU A 20 -5.61 -6.92 1.00
C GLU A 20 -4.90 -7.92 0.07
N GLN A 21 -4.80 -9.18 0.50
CA GLN A 21 -4.06 -10.23 -0.21
C GLN A 21 -4.61 -10.48 -1.64
N ASN A 22 -5.90 -10.25 -1.85
CA ASN A 22 -6.59 -10.35 -3.16
C ASN A 22 -6.02 -9.37 -4.21
N PHE A 23 -5.42 -8.24 -3.79
CA PHE A 23 -4.81 -7.25 -4.67
C PHE A 23 -3.32 -7.49 -4.92
N LEU A 24 -2.73 -8.51 -4.27
CA LEU A 24 -1.35 -8.91 -4.43
C LEU A 24 -1.26 -10.09 -5.39
N HIS A 25 -0.72 -9.84 -6.58
CA HIS A 25 -0.40 -10.89 -7.54
C HIS A 25 1.04 -11.37 -7.32
N GLN A 26 1.18 -12.56 -6.74
CA GLN A 26 2.47 -13.20 -6.53
C GLN A 26 2.78 -14.14 -7.69
N THR A 27 3.94 -13.95 -8.31
CA THR A 27 4.58 -14.95 -9.18
C THR A 27 5.76 -15.57 -8.42
N ASN A 28 6.37 -16.63 -8.96
CA ASN A 28 7.47 -17.36 -8.30
C ASN A 28 8.66 -16.51 -7.83
N GLN A 29 8.81 -15.26 -8.30
CA GLN A 29 9.94 -14.38 -7.97
C GLN A 29 9.55 -12.94 -7.62
N LYS A 30 8.33 -12.51 -7.91
CA LYS A 30 7.93 -11.10 -7.80
C LYS A 30 6.51 -10.96 -7.30
N VAL A 31 6.28 -9.90 -6.53
CA VAL A 31 4.95 -9.51 -6.06
C VAL A 31 4.57 -8.22 -6.75
N TYR A 32 3.39 -8.19 -7.35
CA TYR A 32 2.84 -7.04 -8.03
C TYR A 32 1.52 -6.63 -7.38
N LEU A 33 1.22 -5.33 -7.45
CA LEU A 33 -0.11 -4.82 -7.14
C LEU A 33 -0.98 -4.90 -8.39
N LEU A 34 -2.23 -5.33 -8.23
CA LEU A 34 -3.22 -5.25 -9.29
C LEU A 34 -3.51 -3.79 -9.65
N LYS A 35 -3.92 -3.55 -10.90
CA LYS A 35 -4.33 -2.23 -11.35
C LYS A 35 -5.56 -1.77 -10.55
N GLY A 36 -5.44 -0.61 -9.90
CA GLY A 36 -6.50 -0.07 -9.05
C GLY A 36 -6.49 -0.59 -7.62
N ALA A 37 -5.47 -1.34 -7.20
CA ALA A 37 -5.26 -1.67 -5.80
C ALA A 37 -5.13 -0.39 -4.97
N VAL A 38 -6.02 -0.22 -3.99
CA VAL A 38 -5.99 0.90 -3.04
C VAL A 38 -5.54 0.35 -1.69
N PRO A 39 -4.55 0.97 -1.02
CA PRO A 39 -4.18 0.56 0.33
C PRO A 39 -5.31 0.98 1.28
N THR A 40 -5.99 0.00 1.88
CA THR A 40 -7.11 0.20 2.82
C THR A 40 -6.71 -0.07 4.26
N ILE A 41 -5.63 -0.83 4.48
CA ILE A 41 -5.18 -1.26 5.79
C ILE A 41 -4.10 -0.30 6.28
N PHE A 42 -4.46 0.62 7.16
CA PHE A 42 -3.53 1.44 7.92
C PHE A 42 -3.80 1.16 9.38
N ASP A 43 -2.86 0.51 10.06
CA ASP A 43 -2.91 0.33 11.52
C ASP A 43 -3.11 1.70 12.19
N GLU A 44 -3.76 1.69 13.35
CA GLU A 44 -4.23 2.89 14.06
C GLU A 44 -3.17 3.98 14.12
N LEU A 45 -3.64 5.23 13.93
CA LEU A 45 -2.79 6.40 14.09
C LEU A 45 -2.21 6.39 15.50
N PRO A 46 -0.93 6.74 15.71
CA PRO A 46 -0.39 6.85 17.05
C PRO A 46 -1.28 7.78 17.88
N GLU A 47 -1.85 7.27 18.96
CA GLU A 47 -2.51 8.10 19.97
C GLU A 47 -1.43 8.98 20.62
N TYR A 48 -1.63 10.30 20.57
CA TYR A 48 -0.75 11.29 21.19
C TYR A 48 -1.10 11.46 22.67
#